data_AF-A0A8J7M2I1-F1
#
_entry.id   AF-A0A8J7M2I1-F1
#
_cell.length_a   1.000
_cell.length_b   1.000
_cell.length_c   1.000
_cell.angle_alpha   90.00
_cell.angle_beta   90.00
_cell.angle_gamma   90.00
#
_symmetry.space_group_name_H-M   'P 1'
#
loop_
_entity.id
_entity.type
_entity.pdbx_description
1 polymer ?
#
loop_
_entity_poly.entity_id
_entity_poly.type
_entity_poly.pdbx_seq_one_letter_code
_entity_poly.pdbx_strand_id
1 'polypeptide(L)'
;MAQKATFTFSAAAAPYLAQDASREKRLLGAAGPPELLPLERLQLLVCLGNDPDAEVRDRATATLRALDSRWIEEVLRDPALHWRLLDVLVKFHAGRSELVPLFLAHPLLSPQAAAFLAAKGAPASVPAPRAAEPAAEPDAPVSPSDLNAAEGEGEAEEESDEIDEEEYQSKYQMAQSMGVAEKIKAALTGDKEWRTLLIKDSNKLVSGAVIKNPRLTENEVLTIAKSAVQNDEVMRVICANKEWVKNYQIRKALVENHKTPLPNALRYVATLTEKDLAMLAKSKNVSTVIATQARRILMSKSQK
;
A
#
# COMPACT_ATOMS: atom_id res chain seq x y z
N MET A 1 -2.93 -2.73 3.37
CA MET A 1 -2.63 -2.31 4.76
C MET A 1 -1.54 -3.21 5.34
N ALA A 2 -0.26 -2.88 5.14
CA ALA A 2 0.76 -3.37 6.05
C ALA A 2 0.47 -2.71 7.40
N GLN A 3 -0.09 -3.44 8.36
CA GLN A 3 -0.18 -2.94 9.72
C GLN A 3 1.26 -2.72 10.18
N LYS A 4 1.64 -1.45 10.43
CA LYS A 4 2.94 -1.14 11.03
C LYS A 4 2.94 -1.77 12.42
N ALA A 5 3.83 -2.74 12.63
CA ALA A 5 4.03 -3.33 13.94
C ALA A 5 4.91 -2.37 14.74
N THR A 6 4.34 -1.70 15.73
CA THR A 6 5.11 -0.88 16.67
C THR A 6 5.62 -1.81 17.76
N PHE A 7 6.94 -1.98 17.85
CA PHE A 7 7.57 -2.77 18.90
C PHE A 7 8.05 -1.85 20.02
N THR A 8 7.77 -2.22 21.26
CA THR A 8 8.30 -1.55 22.45
C THR A 8 9.60 -2.25 22.85
N PHE A 9 10.67 -1.47 22.99
CA PHE A 9 11.99 -1.96 23.37
C PHE A 9 12.39 -1.41 24.74
N SER A 10 13.02 -2.24 25.56
CA SER A 10 13.66 -1.83 26.80
C SER A 10 14.88 -0.93 26.53
N ALA A 11 15.31 -0.22 27.56
CA ALA A 11 16.52 0.60 27.52
C ALA A 11 17.78 -0.19 27.11
N ALA A 12 17.80 -1.51 27.34
CA ALA A 12 18.91 -2.38 26.97
C ALA A 12 19.02 -2.60 25.45
N ALA A 13 17.91 -2.48 24.71
CA ALA A 13 17.89 -2.64 23.25
C ALA A 13 18.14 -1.32 22.48
N ALA A 14 17.94 -0.17 23.13
CA ALA A 14 18.12 1.16 22.54
C ALA A 14 19.50 1.38 21.87
N PRO A 15 20.65 0.92 22.42
CA PRO A 15 21.96 1.13 21.81
C PRO A 15 22.14 0.49 20.42
N TYR A 16 21.30 -0.50 20.08
CA TYR A 16 21.36 -1.23 18.81
C TYR A 16 20.44 -0.65 17.74
N LEU A 17 19.44 0.13 18.14
CA LEU A 17 18.36 0.65 17.28
C LEU A 17 18.41 2.16 17.10
N ALA A 18 19.32 2.85 17.80
CA ALA A 18 19.50 4.29 17.64
C ALA A 18 19.87 4.63 16.18
N GLN A 19 19.33 5.74 15.66
CA GLN A 19 19.59 6.18 14.28
C GLN A 19 21.08 6.44 14.02
N ASP A 20 21.83 6.80 15.06
CA ASP A 20 23.27 7.04 15.08
C ASP A 20 24.09 5.84 15.57
N ALA A 21 23.46 4.66 15.74
CA ALA A 21 24.17 3.47 16.19
C ALA A 21 25.28 3.09 15.20
N SER A 22 26.50 2.98 15.72
CA SER A 22 27.65 2.58 14.92
C SER A 22 27.42 1.20 14.29
N ARG A 23 28.01 0.98 13.12
CA ARG A 23 27.97 -0.30 12.41
C ARG A 23 28.32 -1.49 13.31
N GLU A 24 29.35 -1.33 14.14
CA GLU A 24 29.80 -2.36 15.09
C GLU A 24 28.72 -2.70 16.13
N LYS A 25 28.03 -1.70 16.67
CA LYS A 25 26.90 -1.94 17.58
C LYS A 25 25.76 -2.67 16.87
N ARG A 26 25.40 -2.26 15.66
CA ARG A 26 24.36 -2.95 14.87
C ARG A 26 24.72 -4.40 14.55
N LEU A 27 25.99 -4.68 14.25
CA LEU A 27 26.49 -6.05 14.09
C LEU A 27 26.39 -6.88 15.39
N LEU A 28 26.69 -6.28 16.54
CA LEU A 28 26.50 -6.92 17.85
C LEU A 28 25.02 -7.22 18.12
N GLY A 29 24.13 -6.28 17.78
CA GLY A 29 22.68 -6.46 17.82
C GLY A 29 22.21 -7.60 16.91
N ALA A 30 22.77 -7.69 15.70
CA ALA A 30 22.46 -8.73 14.72
C ALA A 30 22.94 -10.13 15.13
N ALA A 31 23.91 -10.23 16.05
CA ALA A 31 24.27 -11.50 16.70
C ALA A 31 23.23 -11.94 17.75
N GLY A 32 22.29 -11.06 18.12
CA GLY A 32 21.26 -11.31 19.12
C GLY A 32 21.88 -11.38 20.53
N PRO A 33 22.04 -10.23 21.22
CA PRO A 33 22.58 -10.20 22.57
C PRO A 33 21.73 -11.07 23.52
N PRO A 34 22.34 -11.98 24.31
CA PRO A 34 21.61 -12.87 25.21
C PRO A 34 21.04 -12.15 26.45
N GLU A 35 21.51 -10.94 26.73
CA GLU A 35 21.07 -10.10 27.84
C GLU A 35 19.67 -9.51 27.62
N LEU A 36 19.18 -9.50 26.38
CA LEU A 36 17.85 -9.03 26.03
C LEU A 36 16.81 -10.12 26.31
N LEU A 37 15.59 -9.68 26.65
CA LEU A 37 14.46 -10.58 26.78
C LEU A 37 14.22 -11.35 25.47
N PRO A 38 13.74 -12.60 25.51
CA PRO A 38 13.54 -13.42 24.30
C PRO A 38 12.72 -12.70 23.22
N LEU A 39 11.62 -12.06 23.60
CA LEU A 39 10.77 -11.31 22.67
C LEU A 39 11.50 -10.08 22.09
N GLU A 40 12.21 -9.32 22.90
CA GLU A 40 12.97 -8.13 22.45
C GLU A 40 14.12 -8.51 21.53
N ARG A 41 14.80 -9.62 21.82
CA ARG A 41 15.84 -10.18 20.95
C ARG A 41 15.26 -10.58 19.61
N LEU A 42 14.08 -11.21 19.56
CA LEU A 42 13.40 -11.51 18.30
C LEU A 42 13.06 -10.22 17.53
N GLN A 43 12.48 -9.24 18.20
CA GLN A 43 12.13 -7.95 17.61
C GLN A 43 13.36 -7.26 17.02
N LEU A 44 14.46 -7.22 17.77
CA LEU A 44 15.73 -6.62 17.34
C LEU A 44 16.28 -7.30 16.08
N LEU A 45 16.31 -8.64 16.07
CA LEU A 45 16.77 -9.40 14.92
C LEU A 45 15.90 -9.19 13.68
N VAL A 46 14.58 -9.06 13.85
CA VAL A 46 13.65 -8.74 12.75
C VAL A 46 13.86 -7.32 12.22
N CYS A 47 14.11 -6.35 13.10
CA CYS A 47 14.44 -4.98 12.70
C CYS A 47 15.75 -4.92 11.92
N LEU A 48 16.82 -5.53 12.43
CA LEU A 48 18.13 -5.57 11.78
C LEU A 48 18.17 -6.46 10.53
N GLY A 49 17.20 -7.38 10.37
CA GLY A 49 16.98 -8.12 9.13
C GLY A 49 16.52 -7.28 7.94
N ASN A 50 16.20 -5.99 8.16
CA ASN A 50 15.93 -5.01 7.09
C ASN A 50 16.94 -3.85 7.12
N ASP A 51 18.09 -4.02 7.78
CA ASP A 51 19.11 -2.96 7.87
C ASP A 51 19.66 -2.58 6.49
N PRO A 52 20.00 -1.30 6.24
CA PRO A 52 20.64 -0.87 4.99
C PRO A 52 22.01 -1.51 4.76
N ASP A 53 22.76 -1.83 5.82
CA ASP A 53 24.04 -2.54 5.71
C ASP A 53 23.79 -4.04 5.46
N ALA A 54 24.28 -4.52 4.31
CA ALA A 54 24.08 -5.91 3.90
C ALA A 54 24.69 -6.92 4.88
N GLU A 55 25.84 -6.61 5.50
CA GLU A 55 26.50 -7.52 6.44
C GLU A 55 25.70 -7.64 7.74
N VAL A 56 25.16 -6.52 8.24
CA VAL A 56 24.26 -6.49 9.41
C VAL A 56 23.01 -7.33 9.12
N ARG A 57 22.39 -7.11 7.97
CA ARG A 57 21.19 -7.83 7.54
C ARG A 57 21.42 -9.34 7.40
N ASP A 58 22.50 -9.73 6.74
CA ASP A 58 22.86 -11.13 6.53
C ASP A 58 23.17 -11.81 7.86
N ARG A 59 23.88 -11.12 8.76
CA ARG A 59 24.15 -11.60 10.11
C ARG A 59 22.87 -11.80 10.91
N ALA A 60 21.97 -10.83 10.93
CA ALA A 60 20.69 -10.93 11.65
C ALA A 60 19.84 -12.08 11.12
N THR A 61 19.78 -12.23 9.80
CA THR A 61 19.06 -13.32 9.12
C THR A 61 19.67 -14.69 9.42
N ALA A 62 21.01 -14.79 9.47
CA ALA A 62 21.70 -16.02 9.87
C ALA A 62 21.38 -16.38 11.33
N THR A 63 21.39 -15.40 12.23
CA THR A 63 21.01 -15.60 13.64
C THR A 63 19.56 -16.06 13.76
N LEU A 64 18.61 -15.46 13.04
CA LEU A 64 17.21 -15.88 13.01
C LEU A 64 17.06 -17.35 12.59
N ARG A 65 17.76 -17.79 11.54
CA ARG A 65 17.73 -19.20 11.10
C ARG A 65 18.29 -20.16 12.14
N ALA A 66 19.28 -19.72 12.91
CA ALA A 66 20.00 -20.51 13.90
C ALA A 66 19.32 -20.55 15.28
N LEU A 67 18.18 -19.87 15.47
CA LEU A 67 17.45 -19.88 16.75
C LEU A 67 17.10 -21.31 17.18
N ASP A 68 17.26 -21.59 18.47
CA ASP A 68 16.98 -22.89 19.07
C ASP A 68 15.47 -23.16 19.17
N SER A 69 15.05 -24.42 19.02
CA SER A 69 13.63 -24.78 19.08
C SER A 69 13.02 -24.48 20.45
N ARG A 70 13.72 -24.74 21.57
CA ARG A 70 13.18 -24.47 22.92
C ARG A 70 12.99 -22.99 23.17
N TRP A 71 13.90 -22.17 22.65
CA TRP A 71 13.79 -20.72 22.73
C TRP A 71 12.59 -20.20 21.92
N ILE A 72 12.33 -20.77 20.74
CA ILE A 72 11.14 -20.41 19.95
C ILE A 72 9.86 -20.78 20.70
N GLU A 73 9.80 -21.95 21.34
CA GLU A 73 8.65 -22.34 22.16
C GLU A 73 8.38 -21.38 23.32
N GLU A 74 9.43 -20.87 23.96
CA GLU A 74 9.33 -19.86 25.02
C GLU A 74 8.71 -18.57 24.48
N VAL A 75 9.19 -18.07 23.34
CA VAL A 75 8.66 -16.86 22.70
C VAL A 75 7.20 -17.04 22.24
N LEU A 76 6.82 -18.23 21.78
CA LEU A 76 5.42 -18.53 21.39
C LEU A 76 4.44 -18.52 22.57
N ARG A 77 4.91 -18.63 23.82
CA ARG A 77 4.06 -18.54 25.01
C ARG A 77 3.88 -17.12 25.51
N ASP A 78 4.66 -16.17 24.99
CA ASP A 78 4.60 -14.78 25.41
C ASP A 78 3.32 -14.12 24.88
N PRO A 79 2.41 -13.64 25.75
CA PRO A 79 1.17 -12.99 25.32
C PRO A 79 1.40 -11.67 24.59
N ALA A 80 2.57 -11.04 24.75
CA ALA A 80 2.95 -9.82 24.04
C ALA A 80 3.53 -10.10 22.64
N LEU A 81 3.62 -11.38 22.23
CA LEU A 81 4.06 -11.74 20.89
C LEU A 81 3.15 -11.11 19.84
N HIS A 82 3.73 -10.36 18.91
CA HIS A 82 2.98 -9.77 17.81
C HIS A 82 2.85 -10.76 16.63
N TRP A 83 1.71 -10.77 15.93
CA TRP A 83 1.44 -11.67 14.80
C TRP A 83 2.52 -11.62 13.70
N ARG A 84 3.14 -10.45 13.49
CA ARG A 84 4.21 -10.28 12.51
C ARG A 84 5.49 -11.04 12.87
N LEU A 85 5.80 -11.15 14.16
CA LEU A 85 6.97 -11.91 14.63
C LEU A 85 6.71 -13.40 14.49
N LEU A 86 5.48 -13.85 14.76
CA LEU A 86 5.04 -15.22 14.49
C LEU A 86 5.18 -15.58 13.00
N ASP A 87 4.75 -14.72 12.09
CA ASP A 87 4.92 -14.93 10.64
C ASP A 87 6.40 -15.11 10.25
N VAL A 88 7.30 -14.34 10.88
CA VAL A 88 8.73 -14.46 10.63
C VAL A 88 9.26 -15.80 11.15
N LEU A 89 8.89 -16.21 12.36
CA LEU A 89 9.26 -17.52 12.90
C LEU A 89 8.77 -18.65 12.01
N VAL A 90 7.53 -18.59 11.53
CA VAL A 90 6.97 -19.55 10.57
C VAL A 90 7.80 -19.59 9.29
N LYS A 91 8.14 -18.43 8.71
CA LYS A 91 8.95 -18.37 7.48
C LYS A 91 10.32 -19.05 7.62
N PHE A 92 11.01 -18.82 8.73
CA PHE A 92 12.34 -19.37 8.96
C PHE A 92 12.33 -20.83 9.46
N HIS A 93 11.30 -21.25 10.19
CA HIS A 93 11.28 -22.52 10.91
C HIS A 93 10.17 -23.50 10.51
N ALA A 94 9.38 -23.21 9.46
CA ALA A 94 8.38 -24.15 8.93
C ALA A 94 8.92 -25.53 8.52
N GLY A 95 10.24 -25.67 8.30
CA GLY A 95 10.86 -26.96 8.00
C GLY A 95 11.12 -27.84 9.24
N ARG A 96 10.90 -27.33 10.46
CA ARG A 96 11.08 -28.08 11.71
C ARG A 96 9.74 -28.65 12.15
N SER A 97 9.53 -29.96 11.92
CA SER A 97 8.26 -30.64 12.18
C SER A 97 7.75 -30.50 13.63
N GLU A 98 8.66 -30.34 14.59
CA GLU A 98 8.34 -30.14 16.01
C GLU A 98 7.61 -28.82 16.29
N LEU A 99 7.90 -27.76 15.52
CA LEU A 99 7.32 -26.43 15.74
C LEU A 99 6.01 -26.23 14.97
N VAL A 100 5.75 -27.01 13.93
CA VAL A 100 4.55 -26.87 13.08
C VAL A 100 3.24 -26.97 13.87
N PRO A 101 3.04 -27.96 14.77
CA PRO A 101 1.82 -28.02 15.58
C PRO A 101 1.66 -26.80 16.48
N LEU A 102 2.76 -26.28 17.03
CA LEU A 102 2.74 -25.11 17.90
C LEU A 102 2.35 -23.85 17.13
N PHE A 103 2.86 -23.67 15.91
CA PHE A 103 2.45 -22.56 15.05
C PHE A 103 0.97 -22.67 14.64
N LEU A 104 0.50 -23.86 14.26
CA LEU A 104 -0.89 -24.10 13.85
C LEU A 104 -1.90 -23.86 14.98
N ALA A 105 -1.52 -24.14 16.23
CA ALA A 105 -2.36 -23.93 17.40
C ALA A 105 -2.36 -22.47 17.90
N HIS A 106 -1.46 -21.61 17.41
CA HIS A 106 -1.27 -20.27 17.96
C HIS A 106 -2.38 -19.31 17.51
N PRO A 107 -3.04 -18.56 18.44
CA PRO A 107 -4.20 -17.71 18.11
C PRO A 107 -3.88 -16.56 17.15
N LEU A 108 -2.62 -16.11 17.11
CA LEU A 108 -2.16 -15.03 16.23
C LEU A 108 -1.71 -15.50 14.84
N LEU A 109 -1.89 -16.77 14.49
CA LEU A 109 -1.47 -17.30 13.20
C LEU A 109 -2.22 -16.60 12.06
N SER A 110 -1.46 -15.94 11.18
CA SER A 110 -2.05 -15.29 10.02
C SER A 110 -2.46 -16.32 8.96
N PRO A 111 -3.50 -16.03 8.13
CA PRO A 111 -3.86 -16.90 7.01
C PRO A 111 -2.70 -17.13 6.03
N GLN A 112 -1.80 -16.15 5.89
CA GLN A 112 -0.62 -16.26 5.03
C GLN A 112 0.41 -17.25 5.60
N ALA A 113 0.66 -17.19 6.90
CA ALA A 113 1.56 -18.14 7.58
C ALA A 113 0.97 -19.56 7.59
N ALA A 114 -0.33 -19.71 7.81
CA ALA A 114 -1.02 -21.00 7.71
C ALA A 114 -0.90 -21.61 6.30
N ALA A 115 -1.12 -20.81 5.26
CA ALA A 115 -0.95 -21.24 3.87
C ALA A 115 0.52 -21.63 3.57
N PHE A 116 1.49 -20.91 4.14
CA PHE A 116 2.91 -21.22 3.99
C PHE A 116 3.29 -22.56 4.65
N LEU A 117 2.76 -22.86 5.83
CA LEU A 117 2.93 -24.15 6.50
C LEU A 117 2.31 -25.29 5.68
N ALA A 118 1.10 -25.08 5.14
CA ALA A 118 0.43 -26.05 4.29
C ALA A 118 1.21 -26.34 2.99
N ALA A 119 1.77 -25.31 2.37
CA ALA A 119 2.57 -25.44 1.15
C ALA A 119 3.89 -26.20 1.35
N LYS A 120 4.47 -26.17 2.57
CA LYS A 120 5.72 -26.87 2.91
C LYS A 120 5.56 -28.30 3.43
N GLY A 121 4.33 -28.81 3.57
CA GLY A 121 4.07 -30.24 3.83
C GLY A 121 3.65 -30.60 5.26
N ALA A 122 2.51 -30.09 5.71
CA ALA A 122 1.73 -30.70 6.79
C ALA A 122 0.31 -31.01 6.30
N PRO A 123 -0.26 -32.20 6.62
CA PRO A 123 -1.55 -32.64 6.09
C PRO A 123 -2.67 -31.72 6.57
N ALA A 124 -3.56 -31.41 5.63
CA ALA A 124 -4.73 -30.56 5.85
C ALA A 124 -5.67 -31.15 6.91
N SER A 125 -5.80 -30.44 8.04
CA SER A 125 -7.07 -30.32 8.73
C SER A 125 -7.16 -28.94 9.37
N VAL A 126 -7.59 -27.96 8.58
CA VAL A 126 -8.11 -26.70 9.10
C VAL A 126 -9.57 -26.95 9.49
N PRO A 127 -9.98 -26.82 10.76
CA PRO A 127 -11.38 -26.58 11.05
C PRO A 127 -11.69 -25.16 10.57
N ALA A 128 -12.68 -25.05 9.68
CA ALA A 128 -13.19 -23.79 9.15
C ALA A 128 -13.54 -22.79 10.27
N PRO A 129 -13.42 -21.46 10.02
CA PRO A 129 -13.77 -20.46 11.00
C PRO A 129 -15.28 -20.46 11.20
N ARG A 130 -15.72 -20.83 12.40
CA ARG A 130 -17.12 -20.69 12.82
C ARG A 130 -17.38 -19.20 13.05
N ALA A 131 -18.31 -18.67 12.27
CA ALA A 131 -18.95 -17.40 12.49
C ALA A 131 -19.43 -17.29 13.95
N ALA A 132 -19.09 -16.18 14.61
CA ALA A 132 -19.75 -15.71 15.81
C ALA A 132 -20.09 -14.23 15.59
N GLU A 133 -21.39 -13.99 15.52
CA GLU A 133 -22.08 -12.69 15.51
C GLU A 133 -21.85 -11.91 16.83
N PRO A 134 -22.20 -10.61 16.85
CA PRO A 134 -21.75 -9.66 17.86
C PRO A 134 -22.56 -9.74 19.16
N ALA A 135 -21.89 -9.54 20.29
CA ALA A 135 -22.55 -9.41 21.60
C ALA A 135 -22.11 -8.11 22.28
N ALA A 136 -23.06 -7.18 22.31
CA ALA A 136 -23.42 -6.23 23.37
C ALA A 136 -22.32 -5.52 24.19
N GLU A 137 -22.40 -4.18 24.15
CA GLU A 137 -21.91 -3.24 25.17
C GLU A 137 -22.54 -3.51 26.56
N PRO A 138 -21.95 -2.92 27.62
CA PRO A 138 -22.71 -1.82 28.24
C PRO A 138 -21.85 -0.60 28.64
N ASP A 139 -22.33 0.56 28.19
CA ASP A 139 -22.71 1.74 28.97
C ASP A 139 -21.76 2.27 30.07
N ALA A 140 -21.19 3.47 29.84
CA ALA A 140 -21.41 4.65 30.70
C ALA A 140 -20.78 5.93 30.09
N PRO A 141 -21.32 7.12 30.40
CA PRO A 141 -21.43 8.23 29.45
C PRO A 141 -20.58 9.45 29.81
N VAL A 142 -20.30 10.32 28.83
CA VAL A 142 -20.43 11.80 28.95
C VAL A 142 -20.40 12.44 27.56
N SER A 143 -21.35 13.34 27.34
CA SER A 143 -21.57 14.19 26.15
C SER A 143 -21.11 15.64 26.47
N PRO A 144 -21.39 16.67 25.65
CA PRO A 144 -20.64 17.12 24.47
C PRO A 144 -20.17 18.60 24.59
N SER A 145 -19.64 19.17 23.48
CA SER A 145 -19.43 20.61 23.18
C SER A 145 -18.27 21.28 23.96
N ASP A 146 -17.42 22.17 23.44
CA ASP A 146 -17.51 23.12 22.32
C ASP A 146 -16.10 23.53 21.83
N LEU A 147 -16.02 23.89 20.54
CA LEU A 147 -15.28 25.01 19.93
C LEU A 147 -13.84 25.32 20.44
N ASN A 148 -12.85 25.29 19.54
CA ASN A 148 -12.38 26.48 18.82
C ASN A 148 -11.13 26.19 17.95
N ALA A 149 -11.01 26.99 16.90
CA ALA A 149 -10.04 27.08 15.83
C ALA A 149 -8.56 27.01 16.21
N ALA A 150 -7.76 26.51 15.26
CA ALA A 150 -6.56 27.21 14.81
C ALA A 150 -6.24 26.76 13.37
N GLU A 151 -6.31 27.74 12.47
CA GLU A 151 -5.71 27.72 11.14
C GLU A 151 -4.20 27.47 11.26
N GLY A 152 -3.66 26.71 10.32
CA GLY A 152 -2.24 26.45 10.18
C GLY A 152 -1.97 26.07 8.74
N GLU A 153 -1.85 27.11 7.90
CA GLU A 153 -1.24 27.02 6.58
C GLU A 153 0.19 26.47 6.74
N GLY A 154 0.50 25.41 6.00
CA GLY A 154 1.79 24.74 6.05
C GLY A 154 1.99 23.95 4.76
N GLU A 155 2.47 24.68 3.76
CA GLU A 155 3.33 24.28 2.64
C GLU A 155 3.28 22.79 2.21
N ALA A 156 2.63 22.56 1.07
CA ALA A 156 2.76 21.33 0.31
C ALA A 156 4.19 21.24 -0.25
N GLU A 157 5.06 20.53 0.46
CA GLU A 157 6.30 20.03 -0.10
C GLU A 157 5.95 18.92 -1.11
N GLU A 158 6.19 19.18 -2.39
CA GLU A 158 6.17 18.18 -3.45
C GLU A 158 7.34 17.20 -3.20
N GLU A 159 7.08 16.18 -2.37
CA GLU A 159 7.97 15.04 -2.21
C GLU A 159 7.92 14.22 -3.51
N SER A 160 8.89 14.48 -4.39
CA SER A 160 9.20 13.59 -5.50
C SER A 160 9.78 12.31 -4.92
N ASP A 161 8.90 11.36 -4.60
CA ASP A 161 9.29 9.98 -4.30
C ASP A 161 10.13 9.44 -5.47
N GLU A 162 11.45 9.45 -5.34
CA GLU A 162 12.34 8.62 -6.16
C GLU A 162 12.08 7.17 -5.73
N ILE A 163 11.17 6.53 -6.46
CA ILE A 163 10.76 5.14 -6.21
C ILE A 163 11.91 4.23 -6.63
N ASP A 164 12.42 3.46 -5.68
CA ASP A 164 13.49 2.48 -5.87
C ASP A 164 13.06 1.43 -6.94
N GLU A 165 13.71 1.44 -8.10
CA GLU A 165 13.31 0.63 -9.26
C GLU A 165 13.35 -0.87 -8.96
N GLU A 166 14.20 -1.30 -8.02
CA GLU A 166 14.33 -2.68 -7.57
C GLU A 166 13.09 -3.16 -6.79
N GLU A 167 12.50 -2.31 -5.94
CA GLU A 167 11.27 -2.63 -5.21
C GLU A 167 10.06 -2.69 -6.15
N TYR A 168 10.04 -1.81 -7.17
CA TYR A 168 9.01 -1.82 -8.21
C TYR A 168 9.04 -3.12 -9.03
N GLN A 169 10.22 -3.65 -9.33
CA GLN A 169 10.35 -4.93 -10.03
C GLN A 169 9.85 -6.11 -9.19
N SER A 170 10.12 -6.13 -7.88
CA SER A 170 9.64 -7.19 -6.97
C SER A 170 8.10 -7.23 -6.88
N LYS A 171 7.45 -6.07 -6.74
CA LYS A 171 5.98 -5.97 -6.72
C LYS A 171 5.36 -6.23 -8.09
N TYR A 172 6.02 -5.86 -9.18
CA TYR A 172 5.58 -6.20 -10.54
C TYR A 172 5.58 -7.71 -10.80
N GLN A 173 6.64 -8.40 -10.37
CA GLN A 173 6.71 -9.87 -10.46
C GLN A 173 5.62 -10.53 -9.60
N MET A 174 5.37 -10.01 -8.39
CA MET A 174 4.28 -10.48 -7.53
C MET A 174 2.90 -10.26 -8.19
N ALA A 175 2.69 -9.10 -8.80
CA ALA A 175 1.44 -8.80 -9.49
C ALA A 175 1.21 -9.69 -10.72
N GLN A 176 2.26 -10.26 -11.32
CA GLN A 176 2.12 -11.23 -12.42
C GLN A 176 1.76 -12.63 -11.93
N SER A 177 2.21 -13.03 -10.74
CA SER A 177 1.91 -14.36 -10.17
C SER A 177 0.54 -14.44 -9.49
N MET A 178 -0.04 -13.31 -9.08
CA MET A 178 -1.36 -13.24 -8.43
C MET A 178 -2.54 -13.52 -9.38
N GLY A 179 -3.56 -14.19 -8.86
CA GLY A 179 -4.82 -14.40 -9.56
C GLY A 179 -5.67 -13.12 -9.67
N VAL A 180 -6.57 -13.05 -10.66
CA VAL A 180 -7.41 -11.86 -10.93
C VAL A 180 -8.18 -11.38 -9.68
N ALA A 181 -8.74 -12.32 -8.90
CA ALA A 181 -9.47 -11.97 -7.68
C ALA A 181 -8.58 -11.33 -6.60
N GLU A 182 -7.35 -11.82 -6.46
CA GLU A 182 -6.38 -11.25 -5.51
C GLU A 182 -5.92 -9.87 -5.97
N LYS A 183 -5.70 -9.68 -7.28
CA LYS A 183 -5.39 -8.37 -7.86
C LYS A 183 -6.52 -7.36 -7.62
N ILE A 184 -7.78 -7.77 -7.75
CA ILE A 184 -8.93 -6.90 -7.43
C ILE A 184 -8.90 -6.49 -5.95
N LYS A 185 -8.63 -7.43 -5.04
CA LYS A 185 -8.52 -7.14 -3.61
C LYS A 185 -7.34 -6.21 -3.31
N ALA A 186 -6.19 -6.45 -3.96
CA ALA A 186 -5.02 -5.59 -3.87
C ALA A 186 -5.27 -4.19 -4.45
N ALA A 187 -6.02 -4.08 -5.55
CA ALA A 187 -6.42 -2.79 -6.12
C ALA A 187 -7.27 -1.96 -5.15
N LEU A 188 -8.17 -2.60 -4.39
CA LEU A 188 -9.06 -1.93 -3.44
C LEU A 188 -8.39 -1.57 -2.11
N THR A 189 -7.40 -2.33 -1.66
CA THR A 189 -6.83 -2.21 -0.30
C THR A 189 -5.33 -1.93 -0.26
N GLY A 190 -4.70 -1.92 -1.43
CA GLY A 190 -3.28 -1.73 -1.63
C GLY A 190 -2.84 -0.27 -1.56
N ASP A 191 -1.53 -0.12 -1.37
CA ASP A 191 -0.85 1.15 -1.23
C ASP A 191 -0.63 1.81 -2.61
N LYS A 192 -0.06 3.03 -2.64
CA LYS A 192 0.14 3.86 -3.85
C LYS A 192 0.78 3.08 -5.00
N GLU A 193 1.75 2.23 -4.71
CA GLU A 193 2.46 1.42 -5.72
C GLU A 193 1.57 0.37 -6.37
N TRP A 194 0.77 -0.35 -5.57
CA TRP A 194 -0.18 -1.33 -6.10
C TRP A 194 -1.19 -0.67 -7.03
N ARG A 195 -1.63 0.55 -6.72
CA ARG A 195 -2.54 1.31 -7.59
C ARG A 195 -1.87 1.73 -8.90
N THR A 196 -0.65 2.26 -8.83
CA THR A 196 0.14 2.68 -10.01
C THR A 196 0.46 1.50 -10.94
N LEU A 197 0.61 0.31 -10.37
CA LEU A 197 0.91 -0.90 -11.12
C LEU A 197 -0.36 -1.54 -11.70
N LEU A 198 -1.39 -1.75 -10.88
CA LEU A 198 -2.61 -2.45 -11.27
C LEU A 198 -3.52 -1.61 -12.19
N ILE A 199 -3.36 -0.28 -12.22
CA ILE A 199 -4.08 0.55 -13.20
C ILE A 199 -3.69 0.21 -14.65
N LYS A 200 -2.45 -0.26 -14.86
CA LYS A 200 -1.93 -0.69 -16.17
C LYS A 200 -2.15 -2.18 -16.45
N ASP A 201 -2.85 -2.90 -15.58
CA ASP A 201 -3.10 -4.33 -15.78
C ASP A 201 -3.94 -4.57 -17.04
N SER A 202 -3.64 -5.68 -17.71
CA SER A 202 -4.40 -6.24 -18.84
C SER A 202 -5.90 -6.43 -18.56
N ASN A 203 -6.27 -6.74 -17.31
CA ASN A 203 -7.66 -7.04 -16.95
C ASN A 203 -8.43 -5.77 -16.54
N LYS A 204 -9.46 -5.44 -17.32
CA LYS A 204 -10.32 -4.26 -17.10
C LYS A 204 -11.02 -4.24 -15.73
N LEU A 205 -11.32 -5.41 -15.15
CA LEU A 205 -11.94 -5.47 -13.83
C LEU A 205 -10.97 -5.03 -12.73
N VAL A 206 -9.68 -5.32 -12.89
CA VAL A 206 -8.62 -4.93 -11.95
C VAL A 206 -8.40 -3.42 -12.01
N SER A 207 -8.21 -2.85 -13.20
CA SER A 207 -8.03 -1.39 -13.35
C SER A 207 -9.26 -0.61 -12.87
N GLY A 208 -10.46 -1.14 -13.09
CA GLY A 208 -11.71 -0.55 -12.60
C GLY A 208 -11.82 -0.58 -11.07
N ALA A 209 -11.26 -1.59 -10.42
CA ALA A 209 -11.23 -1.68 -8.96
C ALA A 209 -10.28 -0.66 -8.33
N VAL A 210 -9.16 -0.33 -8.99
CA VAL A 210 -8.19 0.68 -8.51
C VAL A 210 -8.86 2.05 -8.30
N ILE A 211 -9.74 2.46 -9.22
CA ILE A 211 -10.41 3.77 -9.15
C ILE A 211 -11.46 3.83 -8.04
N LYS A 212 -12.00 2.69 -7.62
CA LYS A 212 -12.98 2.60 -6.53
C LYS A 212 -12.33 2.58 -5.15
N ASN A 213 -11.00 2.65 -5.07
CA ASN A 213 -10.28 2.66 -3.81
C ASN A 213 -10.50 4.00 -3.06
N PRO A 214 -10.93 3.98 -1.79
CA PRO A 214 -11.18 5.21 -1.01
C PRO A 214 -9.91 6.01 -0.69
N ARG A 215 -8.72 5.43 -0.88
CA ARG A 215 -7.43 6.08 -0.61
C ARG A 215 -6.79 6.71 -1.84
N LEU A 216 -7.53 6.80 -2.95
CA LEU A 216 -7.04 7.37 -4.19
C LEU A 216 -6.99 8.90 -4.06
N THR A 217 -5.81 9.48 -4.28
CA THR A 217 -5.59 10.93 -4.19
C THR A 217 -5.84 11.64 -5.52
N GLU A 218 -6.11 12.94 -5.49
CA GLU A 218 -6.32 13.74 -6.71
C GLU A 218 -5.09 13.75 -7.64
N ASN A 219 -3.88 13.77 -7.08
CA ASN A 219 -2.63 13.75 -7.85
C ASN A 219 -2.44 12.42 -8.59
N GLU A 220 -2.83 11.30 -7.98
CA GLU A 220 -2.87 10.00 -8.64
C GLU A 220 -3.90 10.00 -9.78
N VAL A 221 -5.11 10.52 -9.54
CA VAL A 221 -6.15 10.65 -10.58
C VAL A 221 -5.66 11.51 -11.75
N LEU A 222 -4.93 12.59 -11.50
CA LEU A 222 -4.35 13.43 -12.54
C LEU A 222 -3.34 12.64 -13.39
N THR A 223 -2.46 11.87 -12.74
CA THR A 223 -1.50 11.00 -13.42
C THR A 223 -2.21 9.95 -14.26
N ILE A 224 -3.27 9.36 -13.71
CA ILE A 224 -4.12 8.38 -14.39
C ILE A 224 -4.84 9.01 -15.58
N ALA A 225 -5.38 10.23 -15.46
CA ALA A 225 -6.10 10.92 -16.54
C ALA A 225 -5.16 11.33 -17.68
N LYS A 226 -3.93 11.74 -17.36
CA LYS A 226 -2.86 12.00 -18.34
C LYS A 226 -2.41 10.71 -19.03
N SER A 227 -2.36 9.61 -18.29
CA SER A 227 -2.06 8.30 -18.87
C SER A 227 -3.25 7.78 -19.69
N ALA A 228 -2.99 7.26 -20.88
CA ALA A 228 -4.03 6.64 -21.69
C ALA A 228 -4.31 5.21 -21.21
N VAL A 229 -4.95 5.06 -20.03
CA VAL A 229 -5.37 3.76 -19.50
C VAL A 229 -6.38 3.13 -20.46
N GLN A 230 -6.18 1.86 -20.84
CA GLN A 230 -6.96 1.16 -21.86
C GLN A 230 -8.42 0.81 -21.45
N ASN A 231 -8.93 1.39 -20.36
CA ASN A 231 -10.23 1.06 -19.79
C ASN A 231 -11.19 2.25 -19.82
N ASP A 232 -12.21 2.16 -20.67
CA ASP A 232 -13.25 3.18 -20.80
C ASP A 232 -14.09 3.34 -19.51
N GLU A 233 -14.18 2.29 -18.68
CA GLU A 233 -14.92 2.34 -17.41
C GLU A 233 -14.24 3.22 -16.37
N VAL A 234 -12.90 3.16 -16.30
CA VAL A 234 -12.10 4.04 -15.43
C VAL A 234 -12.39 5.49 -15.76
N MET A 235 -12.39 5.82 -17.05
CA MET A 235 -12.64 7.18 -17.52
C MET A 235 -14.07 7.67 -17.24
N ARG A 236 -15.07 6.77 -17.34
CA ARG A 236 -16.45 7.06 -16.95
C ARG A 236 -16.58 7.36 -15.46
N VAL A 237 -15.95 6.57 -14.60
CA VAL A 237 -15.98 6.78 -13.15
C VAL A 237 -15.32 8.11 -12.77
N ILE A 238 -14.18 8.44 -13.39
CA ILE A 238 -13.52 9.73 -13.16
C ILE A 238 -14.42 10.89 -13.56
N CYS A 239 -15.12 10.80 -14.71
CA CYS A 239 -16.06 11.83 -15.14
C CYS A 239 -17.31 11.95 -14.25
N ALA A 240 -17.70 10.89 -13.54
CA ALA A 240 -18.86 10.88 -12.67
C ALA A 240 -18.59 11.57 -11.33
N ASN A 241 -17.34 11.58 -10.87
CA ASN A 241 -16.96 12.20 -9.60
C ASN A 241 -16.84 13.72 -9.73
N LYS A 242 -17.69 14.46 -9.02
CA LYS A 242 -17.75 15.93 -9.05
C LYS A 242 -16.54 16.59 -8.40
N GLU A 243 -15.92 15.96 -7.41
CA GLU A 243 -14.78 16.51 -6.68
C GLU A 243 -13.57 16.60 -7.61
N TRP A 244 -13.25 15.51 -8.30
CA TRP A 244 -12.15 15.46 -9.27
C TRP A 244 -12.39 16.39 -10.46
N VAL A 245 -13.62 16.48 -10.95
CA VAL A 245 -13.98 17.38 -12.06
C VAL A 245 -13.91 18.86 -11.65
N LYS A 246 -13.97 19.20 -10.34
CA LYS A 246 -13.78 20.58 -9.87
C LYS A 246 -12.35 21.06 -10.12
N ASN A 247 -11.38 20.16 -10.04
CA ASN A 247 -9.97 20.46 -10.28
C ASN A 247 -9.72 20.77 -11.78
N TYR A 248 -9.14 21.94 -12.06
CA TYR A 248 -8.88 22.40 -13.42
C TYR A 248 -7.93 21.47 -14.19
N GLN A 249 -6.88 20.96 -13.52
CA GLN A 249 -5.85 20.15 -14.17
C GLN A 249 -6.42 18.80 -14.63
N ILE A 250 -7.30 18.20 -13.81
CA ILE A 250 -8.00 16.96 -14.16
C ILE A 250 -8.93 17.21 -15.34
N ARG A 251 -9.73 18.29 -15.36
CA ARG A 251 -10.58 18.62 -16.52
C ARG A 251 -9.79 18.76 -17.81
N LYS A 252 -8.65 19.45 -17.76
CA LYS A 252 -7.76 19.60 -18.92
C LYS A 252 -7.25 18.24 -19.41
N ALA A 253 -6.73 17.41 -18.51
CA ALA A 253 -6.23 16.07 -18.84
C ALA A 253 -7.33 15.18 -19.44
N LEU A 254 -8.55 15.25 -18.91
CA LEU A 254 -9.71 14.52 -19.44
C LEU A 254 -10.05 14.94 -20.88
N VAL A 255 -9.95 16.23 -21.22
CA VAL A 255 -10.24 16.71 -22.58
C VAL A 255 -9.15 16.30 -23.58
N GLU A 256 -7.90 16.23 -23.12
CA GLU A 256 -6.77 15.79 -23.93
C GLU A 256 -6.79 14.28 -24.22
N ASN A 257 -7.49 13.49 -23.39
CA ASN A 257 -7.53 12.04 -23.51
C ASN A 257 -8.63 11.56 -24.48
N HIS A 258 -8.25 10.75 -25.47
CA HIS A 258 -9.14 10.20 -26.50
C HIS A 258 -10.14 9.16 -26.00
N LYS A 259 -9.94 8.61 -24.79
CA LYS A 259 -10.86 7.65 -24.15
C LYS A 259 -11.97 8.30 -23.34
N THR A 260 -11.91 9.62 -23.18
CA THR A 260 -12.96 10.36 -22.48
C THR A 260 -14.26 10.33 -23.26
N PRO A 261 -15.40 9.97 -22.63
CA PRO A 261 -16.69 10.05 -23.27
C PRO A 261 -16.93 11.44 -23.86
N LEU A 262 -17.17 11.50 -25.16
CA LEU A 262 -17.34 12.74 -25.93
C LEU A 262 -18.31 13.75 -25.27
N PRO A 263 -19.48 13.35 -24.72
CA PRO A 263 -20.40 14.28 -24.07
C PRO A 263 -19.77 15.01 -22.88
N ASN A 264 -18.95 14.33 -22.07
CA ASN A 264 -18.28 14.93 -20.92
C ASN A 264 -17.14 15.84 -21.36
N ALA A 265 -16.35 15.40 -22.35
CA ALA A 265 -15.26 16.21 -22.90
C ALA A 265 -15.78 17.56 -23.46
N LEU A 266 -16.88 17.56 -24.23
CA LEU A 266 -17.48 18.78 -24.76
C LEU A 266 -17.95 19.75 -23.66
N ARG A 267 -18.47 19.23 -22.54
CA ARG A 267 -18.85 20.06 -21.38
C ARG A 267 -17.63 20.70 -20.75
N TYR A 268 -16.53 19.96 -20.61
CA TYR A 268 -15.31 20.47 -19.98
C TYR A 268 -14.58 21.50 -20.86
N VAL A 269 -14.58 21.33 -22.19
CA VAL A 269 -13.99 22.30 -23.15
C VAL A 269 -14.54 23.70 -22.93
N ALA A 270 -15.85 23.83 -22.68
CA ALA A 270 -16.48 25.14 -22.44
C ALA A 270 -15.96 25.86 -21.18
N THR A 271 -15.34 25.13 -20.24
CA THR A 271 -14.83 25.66 -18.97
C THR A 271 -13.32 25.96 -18.98
N LEU A 272 -12.63 25.70 -20.10
CA LEU A 272 -11.17 25.86 -20.20
C LEU A 272 -10.76 27.31 -20.50
N THR A 273 -9.51 27.64 -20.15
CA THR A 273 -8.89 28.95 -20.47
C THR A 273 -8.61 29.09 -21.96
N GLU A 274 -8.48 30.34 -22.43
CA GLU A 274 -8.21 30.64 -23.84
C GLU A 274 -6.89 30.07 -24.34
N LYS A 275 -5.86 30.06 -23.48
CA LYS A 275 -4.56 29.47 -23.80
C LYS A 275 -4.69 27.97 -24.08
N ASP A 276 -5.39 27.25 -23.22
CA ASP A 276 -5.59 25.80 -23.37
C ASP A 276 -6.51 25.47 -24.55
N LEU A 277 -7.56 26.27 -24.79
CA LEU A 277 -8.40 26.14 -25.97
C LEU A 277 -7.59 26.30 -27.28
N ALA A 278 -6.65 27.25 -27.31
CA ALA A 278 -5.79 27.47 -28.47
C ALA A 278 -4.84 26.29 -28.72
N MET A 279 -4.36 25.64 -27.65
CA MET A 279 -3.59 24.41 -27.76
C MET A 279 -4.46 23.26 -28.27
N LEU A 280 -5.63 23.02 -27.67
CA LEU A 280 -6.56 21.97 -28.09
C LEU A 280 -7.02 22.10 -29.54
N ALA A 281 -7.20 23.33 -30.03
CA ALA A 281 -7.54 23.61 -31.42
C ALA A 281 -6.47 23.14 -32.43
N LYS A 282 -5.20 23.11 -32.01
CA LYS A 282 -4.03 22.73 -32.83
C LYS A 282 -3.58 21.30 -32.59
N SER A 283 -3.88 20.73 -31.43
CA SER A 283 -3.46 19.39 -31.03
C SER A 283 -4.08 18.30 -31.91
N LYS A 284 -3.24 17.38 -32.40
CA LYS A 284 -3.66 16.18 -33.15
C LYS A 284 -4.06 15.02 -32.24
N ASN A 285 -3.78 15.13 -30.94
CA ASN A 285 -4.01 14.08 -29.94
C ASN A 285 -5.47 14.02 -29.46
N VAL A 286 -6.30 15.00 -29.83
CA VAL A 286 -7.70 15.10 -29.43
C VAL A 286 -8.65 14.84 -30.59
N SER A 287 -9.88 14.42 -30.28
CA SER A 287 -10.92 14.20 -31.30
C SER A 287 -11.16 15.47 -32.12
N THR A 288 -11.34 15.31 -33.43
CA THR A 288 -11.60 16.41 -34.37
C THR A 288 -12.82 17.24 -33.98
N VAL A 289 -13.81 16.62 -33.34
CA VAL A 289 -15.01 17.29 -32.81
C VAL A 289 -14.65 18.25 -31.68
N ILE A 290 -13.78 17.82 -30.75
CA ILE A 290 -13.29 18.63 -29.63
C ILE A 290 -12.46 19.82 -30.16
N ALA A 291 -11.54 19.57 -31.09
CA ALA A 291 -10.71 20.62 -31.69
C ALA A 291 -11.54 21.66 -32.45
N THR A 292 -12.59 21.23 -33.14
CA THR A 292 -13.51 22.12 -33.87
C THR A 292 -14.35 22.95 -32.91
N GLN A 293 -14.84 22.35 -31.83
CA GLN A 293 -15.58 23.07 -30.79
C GLN A 293 -14.70 24.09 -30.06
N ALA A 294 -13.44 23.74 -29.75
CA ALA A 294 -12.47 24.66 -29.16
C ALA A 294 -12.22 25.88 -30.08
N ARG A 295 -12.04 25.65 -31.40
CA ARG A 295 -11.91 26.74 -32.39
C ARG A 295 -13.13 27.66 -32.42
N ARG A 296 -14.34 27.10 -32.41
CA ARG A 296 -15.59 27.88 -32.38
C ARG A 296 -15.66 28.77 -31.12
N ILE A 297 -15.31 28.23 -29.95
CA ILE A 297 -15.33 28.99 -28.69
C ILE A 297 -14.29 30.12 -28.72
N LEU A 298 -13.08 29.87 -29.22
CA LEU A 298 -12.06 30.91 -29.38
C LEU A 298 -12.51 32.06 -30.29
N MET A 299 -13.08 31.74 -31.46
CA MET A 299 -13.60 32.76 -32.38
C MET A 299 -14.72 33.59 -31.75
N SER A 300 -15.61 32.96 -30.99
CA SER A 300 -16.69 33.67 -30.29
C SER A 300 -16.20 34.58 -29.17
N LYS A 301 -15.07 34.25 -28.53
CA LYS A 301 -14.45 35.08 -27.49
C LYS A 301 -13.61 36.22 -28.08
N SER A 302 -12.95 36.01 -29.21
CA SER A 302 -12.19 37.08 -29.89
C SER A 302 -13.06 38.15 -30.56
N GLN A 303 -14.33 37.83 -30.83
CA GLN A 303 -15.31 38.77 -31.41
C GLN A 303 -16.02 39.65 -30.37
N LYS A 304 -15.75 39.44 -29.08
CA LYS A 304 -16.41 40.12 -27.96
C LYS A 304 -15.43 41.04 -27.26
#